data_AF-A0A9E0WH88-F1
#
_entry.id   AF-A0A9E0WH88-F1
#
_cell.length_a   1.000
_cell.length_b   1.000
_cell.length_c   1.000
_cell.angle_alpha   90.00
_cell.angle_beta   90.00
_cell.angle_gamma   90.00
#
_symmetry.space_group_name_H-M   'P 1'
#
loop_
_entity.id
_entity.type
_entity.pdbx_description
1 polymer ?
#
loop_
_entity_poly.entity_id
_entity_poly.type
_entity_poly.pdbx_seq_one_letter_code
_entity_poly.pdbx_strand_id
1 'polypeptide(L)'
;TIDVRNPGDVQQLYGTIDSEPVWRRYAPARLGEHGELAMVLIDATGGPEPVPMAIERLDPVYSRQANLVHRPARRGILSAKDDPVANIWYAPDALGMATRLSYSAETVAFVEPVQLIVRNSADMSKVRVTDNPYVLGEVADPLPPERHFGYALTWWGMAIGLLAVYLAFHYSQGRLRFRR
;
A
#
# COMPACT_ATOMS: atom_id res chain seq x y z
N THR A 1 3.59 23.51 -4.69
CA THR A 1 5.05 23.37 -4.91
C THR A 1 5.65 22.47 -3.85
N ILE A 2 6.52 21.55 -4.22
CA ILE A 2 7.24 20.69 -3.26
C ILE A 2 8.28 21.53 -2.52
N ASP A 3 8.41 21.33 -1.21
CA ASP A 3 9.44 21.97 -0.40
C ASP A 3 10.75 21.19 -0.46
N VAL A 4 11.47 21.37 -1.58
CA VAL A 4 12.75 20.69 -1.85
C VAL A 4 13.91 21.18 -0.98
N ARG A 5 13.68 22.14 -0.07
CA ARG A 5 14.70 22.67 0.85
C ARG A 5 14.77 21.89 2.16
N ASN A 6 13.84 20.97 2.39
CA ASN A 6 13.88 20.11 3.56
C ASN A 6 15.02 19.08 3.41
N PRO A 7 15.95 18.98 4.39
CA PRO A 7 17.09 18.05 4.30
C PRO A 7 16.71 16.59 4.61
N GLY A 8 15.43 16.33 4.92
CA GLY A 8 14.93 14.99 5.22
C GLY A 8 14.70 14.11 3.98
N ASP A 9 14.30 12.88 4.26
CA ASP A 9 13.93 11.92 3.23
C ASP A 9 12.43 11.98 2.91
N VAL A 10 12.09 11.58 1.69
CA VAL A 10 10.69 11.34 1.30
C VAL A 10 10.11 10.25 2.19
N GLN A 11 8.86 10.43 2.61
CA GLN A 11 8.21 9.57 3.58
C GLN A 11 7.69 8.30 2.91
N GLN A 12 7.91 7.14 3.52
CA GLN A 12 7.61 5.84 2.91
C GLN A 12 6.35 5.23 3.52
N LEU A 13 5.28 5.21 2.74
CA LEU A 13 4.02 4.59 3.14
C LEU A 13 3.83 3.27 2.42
N TYR A 14 3.79 2.20 3.19
CA TYR A 14 3.51 0.86 2.71
C TYR A 14 2.12 0.77 2.07
N GLY A 15 2.03 -0.12 1.11
CA GLY A 15 0.82 -0.49 0.41
C GLY A 15 1.02 -1.78 -0.37
N THR A 16 -0.06 -2.25 -0.98
CA THR A 16 -0.09 -3.37 -1.89
C THR A 16 -0.87 -2.98 -3.13
N ILE A 17 -0.32 -3.26 -4.30
CA ILE A 17 -0.96 -3.04 -5.61
C ILE A 17 -0.75 -4.31 -6.41
N ASP A 18 -1.81 -4.92 -6.93
CA ASP A 18 -1.74 -6.19 -7.66
C ASP A 18 -1.05 -7.32 -6.87
N SER A 19 -1.26 -7.35 -5.54
CA SER A 19 -0.56 -8.26 -4.60
C SER A 19 0.97 -8.07 -4.52
N GLU A 20 1.53 -7.04 -5.13
CA GLU A 20 2.93 -6.63 -4.99
C GLU A 20 3.08 -5.65 -3.82
N PRO A 21 4.09 -5.82 -2.95
CA PRO A 21 4.48 -4.79 -1.98
C PRO A 21 4.90 -3.50 -2.70
N VAL A 22 4.31 -2.38 -2.33
CA VAL A 22 4.62 -1.07 -2.92
C VAL A 22 4.84 -0.05 -1.81
N TRP A 23 5.93 0.69 -1.93
CA TRP A 23 6.28 1.83 -1.08
C TRP A 23 5.92 3.13 -1.79
N ARG A 24 4.86 3.78 -1.32
CA ARG A 24 4.41 5.08 -1.80
C ARG A 24 5.24 6.18 -1.15
N ARG A 25 5.79 7.08 -1.97
CA ARG A 25 6.76 8.08 -1.52
C ARG A 25 6.14 9.46 -1.50
N TYR A 26 6.12 10.09 -0.33
CA TYR A 26 5.49 11.39 -0.13
C TYR A 26 6.51 12.47 0.22
N ALA A 27 6.33 13.64 -0.37
CA ALA A 27 7.11 14.83 -0.06
C ALA A 27 6.21 15.94 0.49
N PRO A 28 6.73 16.80 1.39
CA PRO A 28 5.98 17.95 1.87
C PRO A 28 5.81 18.96 0.73
N ALA A 29 4.62 19.51 0.60
CA ALA A 29 4.30 20.53 -0.38
C ALA A 29 3.37 21.59 0.19
N ARG A 30 3.44 22.78 -0.41
CA ARG A 30 2.50 23.88 -0.20
C ARG A 30 1.49 23.90 -1.35
N LEU A 31 0.21 23.84 -1.02
CA LEU A 31 -0.91 23.85 -1.97
C LEU A 31 -1.63 25.19 -1.98
N GLY A 32 -2.14 25.56 -3.16
CA GLY A 32 -2.93 26.78 -3.36
C GLY A 32 -2.15 28.07 -3.08
N GLU A 33 -2.85 29.20 -3.15
CA GLU A 33 -2.28 30.52 -2.85
C GLU A 33 -2.00 30.71 -1.35
N HIS A 34 -2.76 30.02 -0.49
CA HIS A 34 -2.64 30.11 0.97
C HIS A 34 -1.53 29.22 1.56
N GLY A 35 -0.90 28.36 0.75
CA GLY A 35 0.24 27.54 1.19
C GLY A 35 -0.13 26.47 2.21
N GLU A 36 -1.29 25.85 2.05
CA GLU A 36 -1.72 24.74 2.89
C GLU A 36 -0.71 23.59 2.81
N LEU A 37 -0.36 23.01 3.95
CA LEU A 37 0.59 21.91 4.00
C LEU A 37 -0.10 20.61 3.56
N ALA A 38 0.55 19.89 2.67
CA ALA A 38 0.14 18.54 2.29
C ALA A 38 1.32 17.62 2.07
N MET A 39 1.04 16.33 2.15
CA MET A 39 1.94 15.27 1.73
C MET A 39 1.55 14.86 0.30
N VAL A 40 2.37 15.24 -0.67
CA VAL A 40 2.14 14.93 -2.09
C VAL A 40 2.89 13.66 -2.46
N LEU A 41 2.18 12.73 -3.10
CA LEU A 41 2.79 11.51 -3.63
C LEU A 41 3.65 11.85 -4.85
N ILE A 42 4.95 11.62 -4.75
CA ILE A 42 5.88 11.91 -5.84
C ILE A 42 5.96 10.75 -6.85
N ASP A 43 6.08 9.53 -6.34
CA ASP A 43 6.05 8.27 -7.07
C ASP A 43 5.98 7.09 -6.07
N ALA A 44 6.19 5.86 -6.55
CA ALA A 44 6.23 4.67 -5.72
C ALA A 44 7.29 3.67 -6.20
N THR A 45 7.77 2.82 -5.30
CA THR A 45 8.69 1.72 -5.61
C THR A 45 8.08 0.37 -5.25
N GLY A 46 8.07 -0.57 -6.19
CA GLY A 46 7.66 -1.96 -5.99
C GLY A 46 8.84 -2.81 -5.49
N GLY A 47 8.61 -3.61 -4.46
CA GLY A 47 9.62 -4.45 -3.82
C GLY A 47 9.47 -4.55 -2.30
N PRO A 48 10.20 -5.48 -1.66
CA PRO A 48 10.01 -5.79 -0.24
C PRO A 48 10.45 -4.67 0.70
N GLU A 49 11.40 -3.84 0.28
CA GLU A 49 12.01 -2.79 1.11
C GLU A 49 11.84 -1.41 0.47
N PRO A 50 11.69 -0.35 1.29
CA PRO A 50 11.61 1.01 0.80
C PRO A 50 12.97 1.46 0.26
N VAL A 51 12.96 2.28 -0.79
CA VAL A 51 14.17 2.90 -1.34
C VAL A 51 14.29 4.33 -0.82
N PRO A 52 15.29 4.64 0.03
CA PRO A 52 15.52 5.99 0.53
C PRO A 52 15.74 7.00 -0.61
N MET A 53 15.25 8.21 -0.40
CA MET A 53 15.40 9.31 -1.35
C MET A 53 15.31 10.63 -0.60
N ALA A 54 16.36 11.44 -0.69
CA ALA A 54 16.37 12.77 -0.12
C ALA A 54 15.40 13.71 -0.85
N ILE A 55 14.67 14.54 -0.11
CA ILE A 55 13.73 15.52 -0.64
C ILE A 55 14.43 16.55 -1.54
N GLU A 56 15.68 16.89 -1.21
CA GLU A 56 16.51 17.83 -1.99
C GLU A 56 16.80 17.38 -3.44
N ARG A 57 16.62 16.09 -3.74
CA ARG A 57 16.84 15.52 -5.09
C ARG A 57 15.61 15.64 -5.99
N LEU A 58 14.50 16.14 -5.47
CA LEU A 58 13.25 16.27 -6.21
C LEU A 58 13.25 17.54 -7.07
N ASP A 59 12.50 17.48 -8.17
CA ASP A 59 12.16 18.68 -8.92
C ASP A 59 11.12 19.50 -8.13
N PRO A 60 11.37 20.78 -7.81
CA PRO A 60 10.41 21.62 -7.10
C PRO A 60 9.10 21.82 -7.87
N VAL A 61 9.13 21.74 -9.20
CA VAL A 61 7.95 21.84 -10.06
C VAL A 61 7.31 20.46 -10.21
N TYR A 62 6.44 20.13 -9.26
CA TYR A 62 5.58 18.95 -9.37
C TYR A 62 4.46 19.20 -10.39
N SER A 63 4.75 18.96 -11.66
CA SER A 63 3.76 19.05 -12.75
C SER A 63 3.06 17.71 -12.97
N ARG A 64 2.23 17.27 -12.02
CA ARG A 64 1.13 16.33 -12.33
C ARG A 64 -0.18 17.10 -12.39
N GLN A 65 -0.34 17.88 -13.45
CA GLN A 65 -1.61 18.50 -13.81
C GLN A 65 -2.55 17.41 -14.33
N ALA A 66 -3.56 17.02 -13.54
CA ALA A 66 -4.95 16.88 -13.99
C ALA A 66 -5.83 16.06 -13.03
N ASN A 67 -5.28 15.14 -12.23
CA ASN A 67 -6.10 14.18 -11.48
C ASN A 67 -5.58 13.94 -10.06
N LEU A 68 -5.38 15.01 -9.30
CA LEU A 68 -4.97 14.91 -7.90
C LEU A 68 -6.20 14.85 -6.99
N VAL A 69 -6.22 13.88 -6.08
CA VAL A 69 -7.29 13.74 -5.09
C VAL A 69 -6.74 14.08 -3.71
N HIS A 70 -7.46 14.97 -3.04
CA HIS A 70 -7.20 15.37 -1.67
C HIS A 70 -8.00 14.48 -0.74
N ARG A 71 -7.34 13.86 0.23
CA ARG A 71 -8.02 13.03 1.22
C ARG A 71 -7.50 13.26 2.63
N PRO A 72 -8.38 13.21 3.65
CA PRO A 72 -7.94 13.26 5.03
C PRO A 72 -7.14 12.01 5.38
N ALA A 73 -6.08 12.18 6.16
CA ALA A 73 -5.36 11.08 6.77
C ALA A 73 -6.27 10.35 7.77
N ARG A 74 -6.36 9.02 7.68
CA ARG A 74 -7.17 8.18 8.58
C ARG A 74 -6.46 6.86 8.87
N ARG A 75 -6.06 6.65 10.12
CA ARG A 75 -5.53 5.36 10.57
C ARG A 75 -6.68 4.36 10.73
N GLY A 76 -6.54 3.18 10.11
CA GLY A 76 -7.43 2.04 10.35
C GLY A 76 -7.01 1.23 11.59
N ILE A 77 -7.96 0.58 12.25
CA ILE A 77 -7.74 -0.20 13.49
C ILE A 77 -6.84 -1.43 13.26
N LEU A 78 -6.82 -1.97 12.03
CA LEU A 78 -6.03 -3.16 11.65
C LEU A 78 -4.67 -2.82 11.03
N SER A 79 -4.26 -1.56 11.03
CA SER A 79 -2.97 -1.15 10.45
C SER A 79 -1.82 -1.69 11.30
N ALA A 80 -0.75 -2.16 10.67
CA ALA A 80 0.48 -2.48 11.38
C ALA A 80 1.04 -1.22 12.09
N LYS A 81 1.90 -1.45 13.08
CA LYS A 81 2.51 -0.36 13.84
C LYS A 81 3.56 0.36 12.99
N ASP A 82 3.41 1.67 12.85
CA ASP A 82 4.40 2.53 12.18
C ASP A 82 5.73 2.56 12.95
N ASP A 83 6.84 2.73 12.23
CA ASP A 83 8.15 3.09 12.76
C ASP A 83 8.59 4.43 12.16
N PRO A 84 8.19 5.55 12.77
CA PRO A 84 8.58 6.87 12.29
C PRO A 84 10.09 7.05 12.27
N VAL A 85 10.85 6.48 13.22
CA VAL A 85 12.32 6.65 13.29
C VAL A 85 12.99 6.05 12.06
N ALA A 86 12.55 4.87 11.64
CA ALA A 86 12.99 4.19 10.43
C ALA A 86 12.38 4.74 9.13
N ASN A 87 11.50 5.76 9.20
CA ASN A 87 10.72 6.26 8.07
C ASN A 87 9.84 5.19 7.40
N ILE A 88 9.20 4.36 8.22
CA ILE A 88 8.30 3.28 7.77
C ILE A 88 6.91 3.54 8.31
N TRP A 89 5.96 3.74 7.40
CA TRP A 89 4.56 3.96 7.73
C TRP A 89 3.70 2.86 7.11
N TYR A 90 2.76 2.32 7.87
CA TYR A 90 1.74 1.37 7.43
C TYR A 90 0.35 1.99 7.47
N ALA A 91 0.11 2.92 8.40
CA ALA A 91 -1.10 3.73 8.43
C ALA A 91 -0.92 5.02 7.61
N PRO A 92 -1.95 5.48 6.88
CA PRO A 92 -1.89 6.78 6.19
C PRO A 92 -2.05 7.92 7.20
N ASP A 93 -0.93 8.32 7.82
CA ASP A 93 -0.81 9.40 8.80
C ASP A 93 0.02 10.57 8.25
N ALA A 94 -0.62 11.45 7.46
CA ALA A 94 0.04 12.59 6.84
C ALA A 94 0.57 13.60 7.88
N LEU A 95 -0.14 13.77 9.00
CA LEU A 95 0.28 14.67 10.06
C LEU A 95 1.54 14.13 10.77
N GLY A 96 1.58 12.84 11.08
CA GLY A 96 2.76 12.18 11.64
C GLY A 96 3.98 12.27 10.71
N MET A 97 3.78 12.04 9.41
CA MET A 97 4.81 12.20 8.38
C MET A 97 5.35 13.63 8.30
N ALA A 98 4.47 14.62 8.28
CA ALA A 98 4.84 16.03 8.28
C ALA A 98 5.58 16.44 9.57
N THR A 99 5.11 15.95 10.73
CA THR A 99 5.72 16.20 12.04
C THR A 99 7.14 15.63 12.11
N ARG A 100 7.37 14.42 11.57
CA ARG A 100 8.71 13.83 11.46
C ARG A 100 9.67 14.73 10.67
N LEU A 101 9.17 15.40 9.64
CA LEU A 101 9.92 16.35 8.84
C LEU A 101 9.98 17.76 9.46
N SER A 102 9.61 17.90 10.74
CA SER A 102 9.61 19.15 11.50
C SER A 102 8.63 20.22 11.01
N TYR A 103 7.55 19.81 10.32
CA TYR A 103 6.43 20.71 10.04
C TYR A 103 5.40 20.68 11.18
N SER A 104 4.74 21.80 11.40
CA SER A 104 3.60 21.94 12.33
C SER A 104 2.38 22.41 11.56
N ALA A 105 1.26 21.70 11.72
CA ALA A 105 -0.04 22.01 11.17
C ALA A 105 -1.12 21.32 12.01
N GLU A 106 -2.34 21.85 12.00
CA GLU A 106 -3.48 21.19 12.66
C GLU A 106 -3.97 19.98 11.87
N THR A 107 -3.98 20.10 10.54
CA THR A 107 -4.38 19.05 9.62
C THR A 107 -3.43 19.03 8.43
N VAL A 108 -3.20 17.83 7.89
CA VAL A 108 -2.40 17.62 6.68
C VAL A 108 -3.14 16.63 5.80
N ALA A 109 -3.36 17.02 4.55
CA ALA A 109 -3.99 16.15 3.56
C ALA A 109 -2.93 15.33 2.81
N PHE A 110 -3.36 14.15 2.33
CA PHE A 110 -2.65 13.49 1.24
C PHE A 110 -3.12 14.05 -0.10
N VAL A 111 -2.19 14.16 -1.04
CA VAL A 111 -2.44 14.51 -2.42
C VAL A 111 -1.85 13.44 -3.30
N GLU A 112 -2.72 12.71 -4.00
CA GLU A 112 -2.31 11.55 -4.80
C GLU A 112 -2.87 11.65 -6.22
N PRO A 113 -2.11 11.23 -7.25
CA PRO A 113 -2.59 11.12 -8.62
C PRO A 113 -3.48 9.89 -8.79
N VAL A 114 -4.47 9.98 -9.68
CA VAL A 114 -5.32 8.83 -10.11
C VAL A 114 -4.48 7.68 -10.69
N GLN A 115 -3.33 7.97 -11.31
CA GLN A 115 -2.40 6.95 -11.80
C GLN A 115 -1.05 7.02 -11.09
N LEU A 116 -0.55 5.86 -10.70
CA LEU A 116 0.75 5.66 -10.08
C LEU A 116 1.81 5.27 -11.10
N ILE A 117 2.99 5.84 -10.91
CA ILE A 117 4.20 5.36 -11.55
C ILE A 117 4.93 4.52 -10.50
N VAL A 118 5.00 3.21 -10.73
CA VAL A 118 5.68 2.25 -9.86
C VAL A 118 6.99 1.84 -10.50
N ARG A 119 8.09 2.11 -9.82
CA ARG A 119 9.45 1.73 -10.23
C ARG A 119 9.86 0.45 -9.53
N ASN A 120 10.54 -0.47 -10.20
CA ASN A 120 11.08 -1.64 -9.52
C ASN A 120 12.25 -1.24 -8.60
N SER A 121 12.25 -1.66 -7.34
CA SER A 121 13.30 -1.28 -6.38
C SER A 121 14.68 -1.87 -6.70
N ALA A 122 14.73 -3.05 -7.35
CA ALA A 122 15.98 -3.68 -7.78
C ALA A 122 16.53 -3.09 -9.08
N ASP A 123 15.67 -2.48 -9.90
CA ASP A 123 16.03 -1.84 -11.16
C ASP A 123 15.12 -0.64 -11.44
N MET A 124 15.57 0.56 -11.02
CA MET A 124 14.79 1.81 -11.10
C MET A 124 14.49 2.26 -12.54
N SER A 125 15.11 1.64 -13.55
CA SER A 125 14.80 1.86 -14.96
C SER A 125 13.53 1.15 -15.41
N LYS A 126 13.12 0.09 -14.70
CA LYS A 126 11.88 -0.63 -14.96
C LYS A 126 10.73 0.08 -14.28
N VAL A 127 9.80 0.55 -15.09
CA VAL A 127 8.66 1.37 -14.66
C VAL A 127 7.38 0.77 -15.21
N ARG A 128 6.33 0.75 -14.39
CA ARG A 128 4.95 0.51 -14.82
C ARG A 128 4.05 1.64 -14.39
N VAL A 129 2.98 1.86 -15.15
CA VAL A 129 1.88 2.75 -14.79
C VAL A 129 0.69 1.89 -14.41
N THR A 130 0.01 2.25 -13.32
CA THR A 130 -1.16 1.53 -12.82
C THR A 130 -2.16 2.52 -12.24
N ASP A 131 -3.43 2.14 -12.14
CA ASP A 131 -4.41 2.93 -11.41
C ASP A 131 -4.04 2.97 -9.92
N ASN A 132 -4.35 4.09 -9.27
CA ASN A 132 -4.11 4.28 -7.85
C ASN A 132 -5.29 3.75 -7.02
N PRO A 133 -5.17 2.58 -6.36
CA PRO A 133 -6.27 2.03 -5.55
C PRO A 133 -6.56 2.85 -4.29
N TYR A 134 -5.69 3.81 -3.93
CA TYR A 134 -5.82 4.64 -2.73
C TYR A 134 -6.54 5.97 -2.97
N VAL A 135 -6.84 6.30 -4.23
CA VAL A 135 -7.53 7.53 -4.62
C VAL A 135 -9.05 7.38 -4.54
N LEU A 136 -9.58 6.20 -4.85
CA LEU A 136 -11.00 5.91 -4.73
C LEU A 136 -11.32 5.69 -3.23
N GLY A 137 -12.35 6.36 -2.72
CA GLY A 137 -12.69 6.40 -1.28
C GLY A 137 -13.04 5.04 -0.67
N GLU A 138 -13.19 4.01 -1.50
CA GLU A 138 -13.18 2.61 -1.12
C GLU A 138 -11.96 1.99 -1.77
N VAL A 139 -11.07 1.39 -0.98
CA VAL A 139 -10.06 0.47 -1.50
C VAL A 139 -10.85 -0.57 -2.27
N ALA A 140 -10.86 -0.47 -3.60
CA ALA A 140 -11.36 -1.54 -4.43
C ALA A 140 -10.54 -2.76 -4.02
N ASP A 141 -11.18 -3.73 -3.38
CA ASP A 141 -10.54 -4.97 -2.99
C ASP A 141 -9.80 -5.48 -4.25
N PRO A 142 -8.45 -5.52 -4.24
CA PRO A 142 -7.69 -5.87 -5.43
C PRO A 142 -7.91 -7.33 -5.85
N LEU A 143 -8.67 -8.10 -5.04
CA LEU A 143 -9.11 -9.44 -5.37
C LEU A 143 -10.63 -9.41 -5.68
N PRO A 144 -11.04 -9.47 -6.95
CA PRO A 144 -12.44 -9.72 -7.25
C PRO A 144 -12.90 -11.00 -6.54
N PRO A 145 -14.12 -11.04 -5.94
CA PRO A 145 -14.60 -12.12 -5.08
C PRO A 145 -14.52 -13.52 -5.72
N GLU A 146 -14.51 -13.55 -7.05
CA GLU A 146 -14.30 -14.71 -7.91
C GLU A 146 -13.10 -15.58 -7.49
N ARG A 147 -11.99 -14.97 -7.05
CA ARG A 147 -10.74 -15.69 -6.75
C ARG A 147 -10.76 -16.40 -5.39
N HIS A 148 -11.60 -15.96 -4.44
CA HIS A 148 -11.76 -16.63 -3.15
C HIS A 148 -12.46 -17.98 -3.28
N PHE A 149 -13.41 -18.07 -4.22
CA PHE A 149 -14.12 -19.31 -4.48
C PHE A 149 -13.21 -20.40 -5.05
N GLY A 150 -12.35 -20.06 -6.01
CA GLY A 150 -11.41 -21.03 -6.61
C GLY A 150 -10.38 -21.57 -5.62
N TYR A 151 -9.83 -20.71 -4.76
CA TYR A 151 -8.90 -21.14 -3.71
C TYR A 151 -9.61 -22.02 -2.68
N ALA A 152 -10.79 -21.60 -2.21
CA ALA A 152 -11.60 -22.40 -1.30
C ALA A 152 -11.92 -23.78 -1.89
N LEU A 153 -12.32 -23.86 -3.16
CA LEU A 153 -12.63 -25.11 -3.83
C LEU A 153 -11.41 -26.05 -3.91
N THR A 154 -10.21 -25.50 -4.10
CA THR A 154 -8.97 -26.30 -4.13
C THR A 154 -8.70 -26.93 -2.76
N TRP A 155 -8.81 -26.16 -1.68
CA TRP A 155 -8.60 -26.69 -0.32
C TRP A 155 -9.70 -27.65 0.12
N TRP A 156 -10.96 -27.31 -0.14
CA TRP A 156 -12.09 -28.18 0.15
C TRP A 156 -12.02 -29.47 -0.68
N GLY A 157 -11.63 -29.40 -1.95
CA GLY A 157 -11.41 -30.56 -2.81
C GLY A 157 -10.31 -31.46 -2.27
N MET A 158 -9.17 -30.88 -1.85
CA MET A 158 -8.09 -31.64 -1.21
C MET A 158 -8.54 -32.28 0.11
N ALA A 159 -9.27 -31.55 0.96
CA ALA A 159 -9.80 -32.05 2.22
C ALA A 159 -10.78 -33.21 2.01
N ILE A 160 -11.70 -33.11 1.04
CA ILE A 160 -12.63 -34.17 0.68
C ILE A 160 -11.89 -35.39 0.12
N GLY A 161 -10.89 -35.19 -0.74
CA GLY A 161 -10.06 -36.27 -1.27
C GLY A 161 -9.33 -37.02 -0.17
N LEU A 162 -8.69 -36.30 0.75
CA LEU A 162 -8.02 -36.89 1.92
C LEU A 162 -9.01 -37.63 2.82
N LEU A 163 -10.20 -37.07 3.04
CA LEU A 163 -11.26 -37.71 3.82
C LEU A 163 -11.74 -39.01 3.16
N ALA A 164 -11.93 -39.01 1.84
CA ALA A 164 -12.33 -40.20 1.09
C ALA A 164 -11.28 -41.32 1.18
N VAL A 165 -10.00 -40.98 1.00
CA VAL A 165 -8.88 -41.94 1.15
C VAL A 165 -8.81 -42.46 2.58
N TYR A 166 -8.94 -41.59 3.58
CA TYR A 166 -8.95 -41.97 5.00
C TYR A 166 -10.05 -42.97 5.33
N LEU A 167 -11.28 -42.70 4.85
CA LEU A 167 -12.43 -43.58 5.06
C LEU A 167 -12.27 -44.91 4.32
N ALA A 168 -11.84 -44.89 3.05
CA ALA A 168 -11.59 -46.10 2.26
C ALA A 168 -10.52 -46.99 2.90
N PHE A 169 -9.43 -46.38 3.38
CA PHE A 169 -8.38 -47.07 4.11
C PHE A 169 -8.92 -47.73 5.38
N HIS A 170 -9.66 -46.99 6.23
CA HIS A 170 -10.19 -47.55 7.47
C HIS A 170 -11.29 -48.60 7.26
N TYR A 171 -12.05 -48.50 6.17
CA TYR A 171 -12.99 -49.52 5.75
C TYR A 171 -12.26 -50.81 5.36
N SER A 172 -11.20 -50.72 4.54
CA SER A 172 -10.38 -51.88 4.15
C SER A 172 -9.69 -52.57 5.34
N GLN A 173 -9.38 -51.81 6.39
CA GLN A 173 -8.76 -52.31 7.62
C GLN A 173 -9.79 -52.85 8.64
N GLY A 174 -11.09 -52.87 8.30
CA GLY A 174 -12.15 -53.33 9.19
C GLY A 174 -12.37 -52.46 10.44
N ARG A 175 -11.83 -51.24 10.47
CA ARG A 175 -11.89 -50.33 11.63
C ARG A 175 -13.17 -49.52 11.67
N LEU A 176 -13.87 -49.37 10.55
CA LEU A 176 -15.18 -48.72 10.46
C LEU A 176 -16.30 -49.75 10.66
N ARG A 177 -16.77 -49.91 11.91
CA ARG A 177 -18.03 -50.62 12.18
C ARG A 177 -19.20 -49.66 11.97
N PHE A 178 -19.79 -49.68 10.78
CA PHE A 178 -21.15 -49.16 10.59
C PHE A 178 -22.12 -50.13 11.27
N ARG A 179 -22.31 -49.96 12.58
CA ARG A 179 -23.36 -50.68 13.31
C ARG A 179 -24.69 -49.97 12.99
N ARG A 180 -25.65 -50.72 12.43
CA ARG A 180 -27.06 -50.32 12.46
C ARG A 180 -27.55 -50.19 13.89
#